data_AF-A0A699WQK0-F1
#
_entry.id   AF-A0A699WQK0-F1
#
_cell.length_a   1.000
_cell.length_b   1.000
_cell.length_c   1.000
_cell.angle_alpha   90.00
_cell.angle_beta   90.00
_cell.angle_gamma   90.00
#
_symmetry.space_group_name_H-M   'P 1'
#
loop_
_entity.id
_entity.type
_entity.pdbx_description
1 polymer ?
#
loop_
_entity_poly.entity_id
_entity_poly.type
_entity_poly.pdbx_seq_one_letter_code
_entity_poly.pdbx_strand_id
1 'polypeptide(L)'
;QGVYVDPAKVEAIKNWTAPKTPTEVRQFLGLAGYYRRFIEGFSLIPKPLTKLTQKNKAYEWGEEEAEAFQLLKDRLCSAPILAFPEGSEDFVVYCDALL
;
A
#
# COMPACT_ATOMS: atom_id res chain seq x y z
N GLN A 1 0.34 -25.60 -2.16
CA GLN A 1 0.25 -24.94 -3.50
C GLN A 1 0.12 -23.45 -3.28
N GLY A 2 1.06 -22.64 -3.76
CA GLY A 2 1.03 -21.19 -3.56
C GLY A 2 -0.20 -20.59 -4.22
N VAL A 3 -1.01 -19.86 -3.46
CA VAL A 3 -1.90 -18.87 -4.08
C VAL A 3 -0.95 -17.78 -4.61
N TYR A 4 -1.24 -17.23 -5.79
CA TYR A 4 -0.53 -16.09 -6.36
C TYR A 4 -1.53 -14.95 -6.42
N VAL A 5 -1.09 -13.70 -6.26
CA VAL A 5 -1.95 -12.57 -6.61
C VAL A 5 -2.24 -12.72 -8.10
N ASP A 6 -3.53 -12.74 -8.43
CA ASP A 6 -3.99 -12.76 -9.81
C ASP A 6 -3.21 -11.70 -10.61
N PRO A 7 -2.49 -12.07 -11.69
CA PRO A 7 -1.77 -11.13 -12.52
C PRO A 7 -2.63 -9.93 -12.95
N ALA A 8 -3.95 -10.12 -13.09
CA ALA A 8 -4.89 -9.03 -13.36
C ALA A 8 -4.97 -8.00 -12.23
N LYS A 9 -4.83 -8.39 -10.96
CA LYS A 9 -4.77 -7.46 -9.82
C LYS A 9 -3.44 -6.71 -9.77
N VAL A 10 -2.33 -7.38 -10.09
CA VAL A 10 -1.01 -6.71 -10.18
C VAL A 10 -1.03 -5.67 -11.31
N GLU A 11 -1.54 -6.05 -12.48
CA GLU A 11 -1.73 -5.12 -13.60
C GLU A 11 -2.66 -3.95 -13.24
N ALA A 12 -3.76 -4.21 -12.53
CA ALA A 12 -4.65 -3.15 -12.08
C ALA A 12 -3.95 -2.16 -11.14
N ILE A 13 -3.09 -2.63 -10.23
CA ILE A 13 -2.30 -1.77 -9.33
C ILE A 13 -1.25 -0.98 -10.13
N LYS A 14 -0.52 -1.62 -11.06
CA LYS A 14 0.45 -0.96 -11.93
C LYS A 14 -0.18 0.14 -12.78
N ASN A 15 -1.35 -0.12 -13.33
CA ASN A 15 -2.09 0.82 -14.18
C ASN A 15 -2.96 1.80 -13.39
N TRP A 16 -2.95 1.72 -12.05
CA TRP A 16 -3.67 2.66 -11.20
C TRP A 16 -3.13 4.08 -11.43
N THR A 17 -4.01 4.98 -11.86
CA THR A 17 -3.69 6.38 -12.17
C THR A 17 -3.55 7.22 -10.91
N ALA A 18 -2.79 8.31 -10.98
CA ALA A 18 -2.69 9.23 -9.84
C ALA A 18 -4.11 9.63 -9.37
N PRO A 19 -4.46 9.37 -8.10
CA PRO A 19 -5.70 9.85 -7.51
C PRO A 19 -5.85 11.36 -7.74
N LYS A 20 -7.08 11.81 -7.90
CA LYS A 20 -7.42 13.24 -8.03
C LYS A 20 -8.28 13.75 -6.89
N THR A 21 -8.76 12.84 -6.04
CA THR A 21 -9.66 13.17 -4.94
C THR A 21 -9.25 12.48 -3.64
N PRO A 22 -9.55 13.06 -2.47
CA PRO A 22 -9.34 12.41 -1.18
C PRO A 22 -10.02 11.04 -1.07
N THR A 23 -11.14 10.84 -1.77
CA THR A 23 -11.87 9.57 -1.79
C THR A 23 -11.09 8.48 -2.53
N GLU A 24 -10.54 8.80 -3.71
CA GLU A 24 -9.67 7.87 -4.46
C GLU A 24 -8.40 7.52 -3.68
N VAL A 25 -7.81 8.49 -2.99
CA VAL A 25 -6.67 8.23 -2.10
C VAL A 25 -7.06 7.26 -0.99
N ARG A 26 -8.22 7.44 -0.34
CA ARG A 26 -8.71 6.48 0.68
C ARG A 26 -8.94 5.08 0.12
N GLN A 27 -9.45 4.96 -1.11
CA GLN A 27 -9.63 3.65 -1.76
C GLN A 27 -8.28 2.95 -1.98
N PHE A 28 -7.30 3.68 -2.52
CA PHE A 28 -5.95 3.16 -2.72
C PHE A 28 -5.28 2.75 -1.40
N LEU A 29 -5.34 3.61 -0.37
CA LEU A 29 -4.80 3.31 0.96
C LEU A 29 -5.52 2.13 1.63
N GLY A 30 -6.81 1.94 1.39
CA GLY A 30 -7.56 0.78 1.86
C GLY A 30 -7.02 -0.52 1.27
N LEU A 31 -6.76 -0.55 -0.04
CA LEU A 31 -6.15 -1.69 -0.72
C LEU A 31 -4.72 -1.93 -0.20
N ALA A 32 -3.90 -0.89 -0.13
CA ALA A 32 -2.53 -1.00 0.34
C ALA A 32 -2.46 -1.47 1.81
N GLY A 33 -3.39 -1.00 2.64
CA GLY A 33 -3.53 -1.41 4.04
C GLY A 33 -3.85 -2.90 4.21
N TYR A 34 -4.59 -3.51 3.27
CA TYR A 34 -4.84 -4.96 3.27
C TYR A 34 -3.53 -5.77 3.12
N TYR A 35 -2.61 -5.28 2.30
CA TYR A 35 -1.32 -5.93 2.04
C TYR A 35 -0.16 -5.44 2.92
N ARG A 36 -0.41 -4.54 3.89
CA ARG A 36 0.62 -3.90 4.72
C ARG A 36 1.62 -4.87 5.35
N ARG A 37 1.17 -6.08 5.73
CA ARG A 37 2.00 -7.08 6.43
C ARG A 37 3.11 -7.69 5.54
N PHE A 38 3.02 -7.49 4.23
CA PHE A 38 3.96 -8.01 3.25
C PHE A 38 4.86 -6.91 2.67
N ILE A 39 4.71 -5.68 3.15
CA ILE A 39 5.45 -4.51 2.68
C ILE A 39 6.31 -4.02 3.83
N GLU A 40 7.62 -4.22 3.72
CA GLU A 40 8.60 -3.72 4.68
C GLU A 40 8.58 -2.18 4.70
N GLY A 41 8.57 -1.59 5.91
CA GLY A 41 8.53 -0.15 6.10
C GLY A 41 7.22 0.52 5.68
N PHE A 42 6.12 -0.24 5.56
CA PHE A 42 4.82 0.27 5.10
C PHE A 42 4.35 1.49 5.88
N SER A 43 4.65 1.59 7.17
CA SER A 43 4.16 2.68 8.04
C SER A 43 4.58 4.09 7.58
N LEU A 44 5.69 4.22 6.85
CA LEU A 44 6.24 5.52 6.43
C LEU A 44 5.78 5.94 5.04
N ILE A 45 5.60 4.99 4.13
CA ILE A 45 5.32 5.24 2.70
C ILE A 45 3.99 6.00 2.48
N PRO A 46 2.84 5.63 3.08
CA PRO A 46 1.56 6.28 2.82
C PRO A 46 1.37 7.58 3.62
N LYS A 47 2.37 8.05 4.39
CA LYS A 47 2.22 9.26 5.22
C LYS A 47 1.84 10.50 4.39
N PRO A 48 2.49 10.81 3.25
CA PRO A 48 2.08 11.93 2.39
C PRO A 48 0.64 11.77 1.89
N LEU A 49 0.28 10.58 1.43
CA LEU A 49 -1.06 10.27 0.94
C LEU A 49 -2.13 10.38 2.03
N THR A 50 -1.81 9.99 3.27
CA THR A 50 -2.74 10.06 4.40
C THR A 50 -3.06 11.51 4.74
N LYS A 51 -2.10 12.45 4.61
CA LYS A 51 -2.34 13.89 4.78
C LYS A 51 -3.42 14.41 3.83
N LEU A 52 -3.49 13.89 2.60
CA LEU A 52 -4.51 14.26 1.60
C LEU A 52 -5.93 13.81 1.97
N THR A 53 -6.07 12.90 2.93
CA THR A 53 -7.37 12.39 3.38
C THR A 53 -7.91 13.10 4.62
N GLN A 54 -7.10 13.96 5.25
CA GLN A 54 -7.45 14.67 6.47
C GLN A 54 -8.53 15.72 6.21
N LYS A 55 -9.45 15.88 7.17
CA LYS A 55 -10.46 16.95 7.11
C LYS A 55 -9.77 18.31 7.21
N ASN A 56 -10.29 19.30 6.48
CA ASN A 56 -9.83 20.69 6.48
C ASN A 56 -8.41 20.92 5.91
N LYS A 57 -7.83 19.95 5.20
CA LYS A 57 -6.65 20.19 4.35
C LYS A 57 -7.05 20.35 2.89
N ALA A 58 -6.40 21.29 2.21
CA ALA A 58 -6.47 21.37 0.76
C ALA A 58 -5.87 20.09 0.16
N TYR A 59 -6.48 19.63 -0.93
CA TYR A 59 -5.93 18.53 -1.71
C TYR A 59 -4.83 19.09 -2.61
N GLU A 60 -3.58 18.83 -2.24
CA GLU A 60 -2.39 19.28 -2.96
C GLU A 60 -1.59 18.05 -3.38
N TRP A 61 -1.57 17.75 -4.68
CA TRP A 61 -0.80 16.63 -5.20
C TRP A 61 0.58 17.12 -5.65
N GLY A 62 1.59 16.92 -4.81
CA GLY A 62 2.96 17.31 -5.06
C GLY A 62 3.87 16.14 -5.43
N GLU A 63 5.18 16.41 -5.39
CA GLU A 63 6.22 15.42 -5.63
C GLU A 63 6.24 14.36 -4.52
N GLU A 64 6.10 14.74 -3.24
CA GLU A 64 6.06 13.80 -2.12
C GLU A 64 4.91 12.78 -2.24
N GLU A 65 3.72 13.24 -2.65
CA GLU A 65 2.56 12.37 -2.85
C GLU A 65 2.74 11.46 -4.07
N ALA A 66 3.31 11.97 -5.15
CA ALA A 66 3.59 11.19 -6.35
C ALA A 66 4.63 10.09 -6.09
N GLU A 67 5.71 10.42 -5.40
CA GLU A 67 6.75 9.47 -4.99
C GLU A 67 6.20 8.40 -4.05
N ALA A 68 5.43 8.81 -3.02
CA ALA A 68 4.77 7.88 -2.11
C ALA A 68 3.82 6.94 -2.84
N PHE A 69 3.03 7.45 -3.80
CA PHE A 69 2.12 6.65 -4.61
C PHE A 69 2.86 5.63 -5.47
N GLN A 70 3.92 6.05 -6.17
CA GLN A 70 4.71 5.16 -7.02
C GLN A 70 5.44 4.10 -6.20
N LEU A 71 6.07 4.50 -5.09
CA LEU A 71 6.76 3.57 -4.20
C LEU A 71 5.80 2.52 -3.64
N LEU A 72 4.59 2.92 -3.24
CA LEU A 72 3.58 1.98 -2.74
C LEU A 72 3.10 1.02 -3.83
N LYS A 73 2.92 1.50 -5.08
CA LYS A 73 2.61 0.64 -6.24
C LYS A 73 3.72 -0.37 -6.50
N ASP A 74 4.97 0.06 -6.48
CA ASP A 74 6.12 -0.82 -6.71
C ASP A 74 6.19 -1.90 -5.65
N ARG A 75 6.05 -1.54 -4.36
CA ARG A 75 6.03 -2.50 -3.25
C ARG A 75 4.86 -3.47 -3.33
N LEU A 76 3.68 -2.99 -3.72
CA LEU A 76 2.50 -3.84 -3.94
C LEU A 76 2.67 -4.80 -5.13
N CYS A 77 3.54 -4.48 -6.08
CA CYS A 77 3.83 -5.34 -7.23
C CYS A 77 5.06 -6.23 -7.03
N SER A 78 5.98 -5.86 -6.13
CA SER A 78 7.25 -6.54 -5.89
C SER A 78 7.25 -7.45 -4.67
N ALA A 79 6.29 -7.29 -3.75
CA ALA A 79 6.24 -8.13 -2.57
C ALA A 79 6.05 -9.63 -2.98
N PRO A 80 6.64 -10.59 -2.25
CA PRO A 80 6.27 -11.99 -2.35
C PRO A 80 4.90 -12.13 -1.69
N ILE A 81 3.83 -11.79 -2.43
CA ILE A 81 2.50 -11.54 -1.85
C ILE A 81 1.79 -12.86 -1.48
N LEU A 82 2.51 -13.93 -1.11
CA LEU A 82 1.93 -15.16 -0.56
C LEU A 82 2.96 -16.03 0.19
N ALA A 83 3.04 -15.83 1.50
CA ALA A 83 3.15 -16.95 2.42
C ALA A 83 1.82 -17.05 3.16
N PHE A 84 0.96 -17.97 2.76
CA PHE A 84 -0.03 -18.50 3.69
C PHE A 84 0.71 -19.51 4.58
N PRO A 85 0.42 -19.58 5.90
CA PRO A 85 1.07 -20.54 6.79
C PRO A 85 0.53 -21.93 6.47
N GLU A 86 1.22 -22.67 5.61
CA GLU A 86 1.06 -24.13 5.53
C GLU A 86 2.08 -24.72 6.51
N GLY A 87 1.65 -24.89 7.76
CA GLY A 87 2.47 -25.48 8.82
C GLY A 87 2.85 -24.47 9.90
N SER A 88 2.80 -24.94 11.13
CA SER A 88 3.32 -24.30 12.33
C SER A 88 4.77 -23.83 12.12
N GLU A 89 5.01 -22.54 11.91
CA GLU A 89 6.32 -21.93 12.13
C GLU A 89 6.20 -20.40 12.18
N ASP A 90 6.53 -19.88 13.38
CA ASP A 90 6.81 -18.50 13.78
C ASP A 90 6.29 -17.35 12.90
N PHE A 91 5.13 -16.81 13.31
CA PHE A 91 4.67 -15.50 12.86
C PHE A 91 5.60 -14.41 13.42
N VAL A 92 6.50 -13.87 12.60
CA VAL A 92 7.18 -12.62 12.93
C VAL A 92 6.23 -11.46 12.63
N VAL A 93 5.53 -11.01 13.68
CA VAL A 93 4.75 -9.78 13.65
C VAL A 93 5.72 -8.61 13.70
N TYR A 94 6.04 -8.03 12.54
CA TYR A 94 6.69 -6.73 12.49
C TYR A 94 5.66 -5.66 12.87
N CYS A 95 5.68 -5.29 14.16
CA CYS A 95 4.98 -4.13 14.68
C CYS A 95 5.79 -2.88 14.34
N ASP A 96 5.49 -2.25 13.21
CA ASP A 96 5.88 -0.86 12.99
C ASP A 96 5.00 0.05 13.86
N ALA A 97 5.32 0.12 15.14
CA ALA A 97 4.77 1.12 16.05
C ALA A 97 5.69 2.34 16.03
N LEU A 98 5.28 3.41 15.34
CA LEU A 98 5.83 4.76 15.56
C LEU A 98 4.72 5.81 15.34
N LEU A 99 4.12 6.20 16.48
CA LEU A 99 3.37 7.42 16.84
C LEU A 99 2.47 8.08 15.77
#